data_AF-A0AAP0W1Z9-F1
#
_entry.id   AF-A0AAP0W1Z9-F1
#
_cell.length_a   1.000
_cell.length_b   1.000
_cell.length_c   1.000
_cell.angle_alpha   90.00
_cell.angle_beta   90.00
_cell.angle_gamma   90.00
#
_symmetry.space_group_name_H-M   'P 1'
#
loop_
_entity.id
_entity.type
_entity.pdbx_description
1 polymer ?
#
loop_
_entity_poly.entity_id
_entity_poly.type
_entity_poly.pdbx_seq_one_letter_code
_entity_poly.pdbx_strand_id
1 'polypeptide(L)'
;INKFAEFNRFTNSPLANYRGKLYNLPFNMNTFYQLWGTARPEEAKLRIESQRKEVEGKLPTNLEEQAVSLVGRDVYEIFIKGYTEKQWGRSAKELPADIIKRIPVRFTFDNNYFDDNYQGIPIGGYTQIIEKMLDGIDVILNVDYLNNKEKWSQRANRTIYTGAIDEYFGFCLGKLDYRSLKFKSERIAIKDYQGNAVVNYTESSVPYTRIIEHKHFDDNKTAFTIITKEYPASADEDNEPYYPINDDKNMELFK
;
A
#
# COMPACT_ATOMS: atom_id res chain seq x y z
N ILE A 1 23.06 -0.14 -0.60
CA ILE A 1 22.27 0.55 -1.65
C ILE A 1 22.97 1.82 -2.15
N ASN A 2 23.46 2.69 -1.26
CA ASN A 2 24.13 3.97 -1.60
C ASN A 2 25.38 3.84 -2.49
N LYS A 3 26.01 2.66 -2.58
CA LYS A 3 27.08 2.40 -3.55
C LYS A 3 26.60 2.35 -5.01
N PHE A 4 25.30 2.19 -5.23
CA PHE A 4 24.69 2.03 -6.56
C PHE A 4 23.90 3.28 -7.00
N ALA A 5 23.41 4.09 -6.06
CA ALA A 5 22.70 5.31 -6.42
C ALA A 5 22.74 6.36 -5.31
N GLU A 6 22.60 7.60 -5.75
CA GLU A 6 22.23 8.74 -4.92
C GLU A 6 20.71 8.81 -4.79
N PHE A 7 20.25 9.24 -3.62
CA PHE A 7 18.83 9.36 -3.29
C PHE A 7 18.50 10.82 -3.02
N ASN A 8 17.34 11.25 -3.50
CA ASN A 8 16.80 12.54 -3.13
C ASN A 8 16.22 12.50 -1.70
N ARG A 9 15.76 13.65 -1.20
CA ARG A 9 15.13 13.77 0.13
C ARG A 9 13.60 13.71 0.06
N PHE A 10 13.06 12.90 -0.85
CA PHE A 10 11.61 12.69 -0.93
C PHE A 10 11.09 12.16 0.42
N THR A 11 10.08 12.84 0.95
CA THR A 11 9.33 12.40 2.13
C THR A 11 7.90 12.14 1.68
N ASN A 12 7.46 10.89 1.81
CA ASN A 12 6.13 10.48 1.46
C ASN A 12 5.14 11.11 2.44
N SER A 13 4.27 11.97 1.91
CA SER A 13 3.19 12.60 2.66
C SER A 13 1.89 12.51 1.85
N PRO A 14 1.30 11.30 1.76
CA PRO A 14 0.07 11.10 1.00
C PRO A 14 -1.08 11.95 1.53
N LEU A 15 -2.08 12.16 0.66
CA LEU A 15 -3.36 12.73 1.05
C LEU A 15 -4.46 11.68 0.97
N ALA A 16 -5.51 11.85 1.76
CA ALA A 16 -6.78 11.15 1.61
C ALA A 16 -7.85 12.10 1.09
N ASN A 17 -8.56 11.72 0.03
CA ASN A 17 -9.73 12.39 -0.49
C ASN A 17 -10.99 11.62 -0.08
N TYR A 18 -11.85 12.29 0.67
CA TYR A 18 -13.17 11.80 1.04
C TYR A 18 -14.22 12.85 0.71
N ARG A 19 -15.10 12.57 -0.26
CA ARG A 19 -16.18 13.46 -0.72
C ARG A 19 -15.66 14.83 -1.16
N GLY A 20 -14.51 14.86 -1.83
CA GLY A 20 -13.84 16.08 -2.29
C GLY A 20 -13.08 16.85 -1.22
N LYS A 21 -13.11 16.42 0.05
CA LYS A 21 -12.28 16.99 1.12
C LYS A 21 -10.96 16.26 1.22
N LEU A 22 -9.87 17.02 1.24
CA LEU A 22 -8.51 16.50 1.38
C LEU A 22 -8.08 16.51 2.85
N TYR A 23 -7.42 15.43 3.24
CA TYR A 23 -6.87 15.23 4.58
C TYR A 23 -5.43 14.75 4.47
N ASN A 24 -4.59 15.16 5.41
CA ASN A 24 -3.21 14.67 5.49
C ASN A 24 -3.15 13.25 6.07
N LEU A 25 -2.23 12.45 5.54
CA LEU A 25 -1.81 11.17 6.09
C LEU A 25 -0.33 11.23 6.52
N PRO A 26 0.13 10.40 7.48
CA PRO A 26 -0.65 9.42 8.26
C PRO A 26 -1.56 10.14 9.27
N PHE A 27 -2.31 9.39 10.11
CA PHE A 27 -3.18 10.01 11.10
C PHE A 27 -2.37 10.79 12.13
N ASN A 28 -2.39 12.12 12.00
CA ASN A 28 -1.61 13.03 12.82
C ASN A 28 -2.42 14.29 13.18
N MET A 29 -1.83 15.26 13.88
CA MET A 29 -2.55 16.48 14.27
C MET A 29 -3.07 17.29 13.08
N ASN A 30 -2.44 17.25 11.90
CA ASN A 30 -3.00 17.86 10.69
C ASN A 30 -4.34 17.21 10.31
N THR A 31 -4.41 15.88 10.35
CA THR A 31 -5.63 15.12 10.09
C THR A 31 -6.72 15.49 11.10
N PHE A 32 -6.39 15.51 12.39
CA PHE A 32 -7.35 15.79 13.46
C PHE A 32 -7.83 17.25 13.46
N TYR A 33 -6.95 18.18 13.11
CA TYR A 33 -7.32 19.57 12.89
C TYR A 33 -8.30 19.71 11.71
N GLN A 34 -8.03 19.07 10.57
CA GLN A 34 -8.93 19.08 9.41
C GLN A 34 -10.28 18.39 9.69
N LEU A 35 -10.27 17.37 10.56
CA LEU A 35 -11.44 16.58 10.87
C LEU A 35 -12.34 17.23 11.92
N TRP A 36 -11.75 17.72 13.02
CA TRP A 36 -12.48 18.20 14.20
C TRP A 36 -12.18 19.64 14.60
N GLY A 37 -11.20 20.30 13.97
CA GLY A 37 -10.72 21.62 14.37
C GLY A 37 -9.86 21.61 15.64
N THR A 38 -9.47 20.45 16.15
CA THR A 38 -8.65 20.33 17.37
C THR A 38 -7.21 20.77 17.10
N ALA A 39 -6.73 21.77 17.84
CA ALA A 39 -5.36 22.27 17.69
C ALA A 39 -4.40 21.69 18.74
N ARG A 40 -4.93 21.09 19.82
CA ARG A 40 -4.12 20.54 20.91
C ARG A 40 -4.12 19.01 20.90
N PRO A 41 -2.96 18.35 21.09
CA PRO A 41 -2.84 16.90 21.21
C PRO A 41 -3.85 16.27 22.17
N GLU A 42 -4.05 16.87 23.34
CA GLU A 42 -4.95 16.38 24.39
C GLU A 42 -6.42 16.40 23.95
N GLU A 43 -6.83 17.41 23.19
CA GLU A 43 -8.19 17.48 22.65
C GLU A 43 -8.44 16.36 21.64
N ALA A 44 -7.46 16.10 20.75
CA ALA A 44 -7.54 15.00 19.78
C ALA A 44 -7.56 13.64 20.48
N LYS A 45 -6.74 13.42 21.51
CA LYS A 45 -6.75 12.19 22.34
C LYS A 45 -8.13 11.96 22.95
N LEU A 46 -8.69 12.97 23.62
CA LEU A 46 -10.01 12.88 24.26
C LEU A 46 -11.13 12.58 23.25
N ARG A 47 -11.07 13.17 22.04
CA ARG A 47 -12.02 12.86 20.96
C ARG A 47 -11.95 11.40 20.54
N ILE A 48 -10.74 10.89 20.29
CA ILE A 48 -10.53 9.48 19.91
C ILE A 48 -11.00 8.55 21.04
N GLU A 49 -10.57 8.79 22.27
CA GLU A 49 -10.95 8.00 23.44
C GLU A 49 -12.47 7.96 23.64
N SER A 50 -13.15 9.10 23.48
CA SER A 50 -14.61 9.17 23.57
C SER A 50 -15.30 8.31 22.52
N GLN A 51 -14.75 8.21 21.31
CA GLN A 51 -15.33 7.38 20.24
C GLN A 51 -15.03 5.90 20.44
N ARG A 52 -13.86 5.55 20.98
CA ARG A 52 -13.48 4.16 21.29
C ARG A 52 -14.43 3.50 22.30
N LYS A 53 -15.07 4.29 23.18
CA LYS A 53 -16.08 3.79 24.14
C LYS A 53 -17.22 3.00 23.49
N GLU A 54 -17.49 3.21 22.20
CA GLU A 54 -18.48 2.45 21.44
C GLU A 54 -18.20 0.93 21.45
N VAL A 55 -16.93 0.55 21.46
CA VAL A 55 -16.45 -0.84 21.39
C VAL A 55 -15.66 -1.24 22.64
N GLU A 56 -15.66 -0.40 23.68
CA GLU A 56 -14.95 -0.66 24.93
C GLU A 56 -15.50 -1.91 25.64
N GLY A 57 -14.60 -2.71 26.21
CA GLY A 57 -14.95 -3.96 26.90
C GLY A 57 -15.30 -5.15 25.99
N LYS A 58 -15.24 -4.98 24.67
CA LYS A 58 -15.42 -6.06 23.69
C LYS A 58 -14.07 -6.44 23.08
N LEU A 59 -13.81 -7.74 22.96
CA LEU A 59 -12.71 -8.21 22.12
C LEU A 59 -13.14 -8.03 20.65
N PRO A 60 -12.42 -7.24 19.84
CA PRO A 60 -12.77 -7.06 18.44
C PRO A 60 -12.77 -8.38 17.68
N THR A 61 -13.88 -8.67 16.99
CA THR A 61 -14.08 -9.91 16.22
C THR A 61 -13.88 -9.71 14.72
N ASN A 62 -13.88 -8.44 14.27
CA ASN A 62 -13.76 -8.06 12.88
C ASN A 62 -12.93 -6.76 12.72
N LEU A 63 -12.58 -6.44 11.47
CA LEU A 63 -11.75 -5.27 11.14
C LEU A 63 -12.41 -3.95 11.54
N GLU A 64 -13.73 -3.81 11.38
CA GLU A 64 -14.46 -2.61 11.80
C GLU A 64 -14.28 -2.34 13.30
N GLU A 65 -14.61 -3.31 14.14
CA GLU A 65 -14.48 -3.19 15.60
C GLU A 65 -13.04 -2.90 16.00
N GLN A 66 -12.09 -3.56 15.36
CA GLN A 66 -10.67 -3.36 15.61
C GLN A 66 -10.25 -1.94 15.25
N ALA A 67 -10.60 -1.45 14.06
CA ALA A 67 -10.26 -0.10 13.62
C ALA A 67 -10.91 0.97 14.52
N VAL A 68 -12.20 0.82 14.87
CA VAL A 68 -12.89 1.74 15.78
C VAL A 68 -12.25 1.74 17.17
N SER A 69 -11.82 0.58 17.68
CA SER A 69 -11.10 0.48 18.95
C SER A 69 -9.74 1.18 18.93
N LEU A 70 -9.11 1.28 17.75
CA LEU A 70 -7.81 1.90 17.56
C LEU A 70 -7.88 3.39 17.24
N VAL A 71 -8.87 3.87 16.51
CA VAL A 71 -8.86 5.26 15.99
C VAL A 71 -10.18 6.02 16.16
N GLY A 72 -11.21 5.38 16.69
CA GLY A 72 -12.54 5.97 16.79
C GLY A 72 -13.36 5.86 15.50
N ARG A 73 -14.67 6.09 15.63
CA ARG A 73 -15.68 5.91 14.57
C ARG A 73 -15.46 6.85 13.38
N ASP A 74 -15.15 8.13 13.61
CA ASP A 74 -15.02 9.11 12.53
C ASP A 74 -13.83 8.78 11.62
N VAL A 75 -12.67 8.48 12.22
CA VAL A 75 -11.46 8.13 11.47
C VAL A 75 -11.69 6.83 10.69
N TYR A 76 -12.36 5.85 11.30
CA TYR A 76 -12.74 4.62 10.62
C TYR A 76 -13.63 4.86 9.40
N GLU A 77 -14.75 5.57 9.55
CA GLU A 77 -15.72 5.79 8.47
C GLU A 77 -15.14 6.61 7.31
N ILE A 78 -14.31 7.61 7.61
CA ILE A 78 -13.78 8.53 6.60
C ILE A 78 -12.55 7.95 5.90
N PHE A 79 -11.63 7.31 6.62
CA PHE A 79 -10.33 6.95 6.06
C PHE A 79 -10.13 5.44 5.84
N ILE A 80 -10.82 4.59 6.58
CA ILE A 80 -10.49 3.15 6.64
C ILE A 80 -11.54 2.32 5.93
N LYS A 81 -12.82 2.50 6.26
CA LYS A 81 -13.92 1.62 5.83
C LYS A 81 -13.98 1.46 4.33
N GLY A 82 -14.29 2.53 3.60
CA GLY A 82 -14.47 2.44 2.15
C GLY A 82 -13.17 2.09 1.41
N TYR A 83 -12.01 2.49 1.94
CA TYR A 83 -10.71 2.11 1.37
C TYR A 83 -10.46 0.60 1.52
N THR A 84 -10.66 0.06 2.72
CA THR A 84 -10.51 -1.36 3.04
C THR A 84 -11.49 -2.21 2.25
N GLU A 85 -12.78 -1.84 2.25
CA GLU A 85 -13.82 -2.60 1.55
C GLU A 85 -13.56 -2.68 0.05
N LYS A 86 -13.02 -1.62 -0.57
CA LYS A 86 -12.54 -1.65 -1.96
C LYS A 86 -11.34 -2.55 -2.15
N GLN A 87 -10.34 -2.40 -1.28
CA GLN A 87 -9.10 -3.16 -1.36
C GLN A 87 -9.35 -4.66 -1.24
N TRP A 88 -10.33 -5.08 -0.43
CA TRP A 88 -10.63 -6.48 -0.14
C TRP A 88 -11.88 -7.02 -0.84
N GLY A 89 -12.74 -6.16 -1.39
CA GLY A 89 -13.99 -6.57 -2.03
C GLY A 89 -15.01 -7.21 -1.09
N ARG A 90 -14.90 -6.96 0.22
CA ARG A 90 -15.77 -7.51 1.28
C ARG A 90 -16.05 -6.45 2.34
N SER A 91 -17.15 -6.62 3.08
CA SER A 91 -17.50 -5.74 4.20
C SER A 91 -16.41 -5.79 5.28
N ALA A 92 -16.08 -4.65 5.88
CA ALA A 92 -15.14 -4.59 7.01
C ALA A 92 -15.60 -5.43 8.23
N LYS A 93 -16.90 -5.75 8.32
CA LYS A 93 -17.47 -6.63 9.35
C LYS A 93 -17.23 -8.12 9.09
N GLU A 94 -16.90 -8.49 7.86
CA GLU A 94 -16.62 -9.86 7.43
C GLU A 94 -15.11 -10.14 7.36
N LEU A 95 -14.30 -9.10 7.57
CA LEU A 95 -12.85 -9.18 7.54
C LEU A 95 -12.31 -9.47 8.95
N PRO A 96 -11.34 -10.38 9.11
CA PRO A 96 -10.70 -10.66 10.39
C PRO A 96 -10.10 -9.40 11.05
N ALA A 97 -10.21 -9.30 12.37
CA ALA A 97 -9.62 -8.21 13.15
C ALA A 97 -8.10 -8.08 12.95
N ASP A 98 -7.40 -9.21 12.78
CA ASP A 98 -5.94 -9.27 12.67
C ASP A 98 -5.35 -8.69 11.38
N ILE A 99 -6.19 -8.36 10.38
CA ILE A 99 -5.75 -7.62 9.19
C ILE A 99 -5.17 -6.26 9.60
N ILE A 100 -5.68 -5.65 10.67
CA ILE A 100 -5.18 -4.38 11.20
C ILE A 100 -4.77 -4.55 12.66
N LYS A 101 -3.50 -4.94 12.88
CA LYS A 101 -2.95 -5.05 14.24
C LYS A 101 -2.65 -3.70 14.87
N ARG A 102 -2.18 -2.73 14.07
CA ARG A 102 -1.84 -1.38 14.53
C ARG A 102 -2.12 -0.37 13.42
N ILE A 103 -2.60 0.79 13.83
CA ILE A 103 -2.69 1.97 12.99
C ILE A 103 -1.83 3.04 13.65
N PRO A 104 -0.75 3.50 12.99
CA PRO A 104 0.03 4.61 13.51
C PRO A 104 -0.83 5.86 13.68
N VAL A 105 -0.95 6.34 14.91
CA VAL A 105 -1.61 7.60 15.26
C VAL A 105 -0.59 8.47 15.98
N ARG A 106 -0.34 9.66 15.44
CA ARG A 106 0.61 10.62 15.99
C ARG A 106 -0.12 11.82 16.58
N PHE A 107 0.25 12.22 17.78
CA PHE A 107 -0.27 13.44 18.41
C PHE A 107 0.70 14.60 18.25
N THR A 108 1.29 14.70 17.05
CA THR A 108 2.19 15.75 16.59
C THR A 108 1.78 16.18 15.17
N PHE A 109 2.19 17.37 14.74
CA PHE A 109 1.98 17.84 13.36
C PHE A 109 3.10 17.32 12.47
N ASP A 110 2.93 16.09 11.98
CA ASP A 110 3.93 15.42 11.14
C ASP A 110 3.25 14.53 10.09
N ASN A 111 3.42 14.90 8.82
CA ASN A 111 2.85 14.20 7.67
C ASN A 111 3.80 13.15 7.07
N ASN A 112 4.94 12.86 7.69
CA ASN A 112 5.85 11.84 7.20
C ASN A 112 5.20 10.45 7.33
N TYR A 113 4.92 9.77 6.24
CA TYR A 113 4.20 8.48 6.27
C TYR A 113 4.98 7.36 6.97
N PHE A 114 6.30 7.48 7.03
CA PHE A 114 7.19 6.49 7.62
C PHE A 114 7.93 7.06 8.84
N ASP A 115 8.27 6.21 9.80
CA ASP A 115 9.08 6.59 10.99
C ASP A 115 10.57 6.27 10.79
N ASP A 116 10.95 5.78 9.61
CA ASP A 116 12.30 5.40 9.25
C ASP A 116 13.27 6.59 9.21
N ASN A 117 14.50 6.37 9.70
CA ASN A 117 15.57 7.38 9.71
C ASN A 117 16.04 7.80 8.31
N TYR A 118 15.87 6.93 7.31
CA TYR A 118 16.34 7.14 5.95
C TYR A 118 15.19 6.96 4.97
N GLN A 119 14.92 8.02 4.20
CA GLN A 119 13.85 8.04 3.23
C GLN A 119 14.27 8.86 2.01
N GLY A 120 13.92 8.37 0.82
CA GLY A 120 14.21 9.03 -0.44
C GLY A 120 13.84 8.15 -1.63
N ILE A 121 13.83 8.76 -2.81
CA ILE A 121 13.70 8.08 -4.11
C ILE A 121 15.05 8.15 -4.81
N PRO A 122 15.47 7.09 -5.52
CA PRO A 122 16.73 7.13 -6.26
C PRO A 122 16.65 8.12 -7.43
N ILE A 123 17.60 9.05 -7.48
CA ILE A 123 17.67 10.07 -8.53
C ILE A 123 17.96 9.37 -9.85
N GLY A 124 17.02 9.43 -10.80
CA GLY A 124 17.10 8.67 -12.06
C GLY A 124 16.37 7.32 -12.06
N GLY A 125 15.65 6.99 -10.98
CA GLY A 125 14.75 5.83 -10.90
C GLY A 125 15.40 4.54 -10.42
N TYR A 126 14.56 3.53 -10.16
CA TYR A 126 14.99 2.24 -9.60
C TYR A 126 15.70 1.32 -10.60
N THR A 127 15.37 1.41 -11.90
CA THR A 127 15.98 0.54 -12.93
C THR A 127 17.50 0.63 -12.94
N GLN A 128 18.07 1.83 -12.93
CA GLN A 128 19.53 2.01 -12.92
C GLN A 128 20.22 1.44 -11.66
N ILE A 129 19.52 1.33 -10.53
CA ILE A 129 20.07 0.67 -9.34
C ILE A 129 20.23 -0.81 -9.63
N ILE A 130 19.17 -1.42 -10.15
CA ILE A 130 19.14 -2.85 -10.45
C ILE A 130 20.18 -3.18 -11.53
N GLU A 131 20.30 -2.35 -12.57
CA GLU A 131 21.36 -2.48 -13.59
C GLU A 131 22.76 -2.47 -12.96
N LYS A 132 23.06 -1.54 -12.05
CA LYS A 132 24.35 -1.48 -11.36
C LYS A 132 24.57 -2.64 -10.37
N MET A 133 23.50 -3.21 -9.80
CA MET A 133 23.59 -4.40 -8.95
C MET A 133 23.90 -5.65 -9.75
N LEU A 134 23.42 -5.72 -10.98
CA LEU A 134 23.56 -6.86 -11.88
C LEU A 134 24.75 -6.71 -12.85
N ASP A 135 25.55 -5.65 -12.71
CA ASP A 135 26.72 -5.43 -13.55
C ASP A 135 27.72 -6.59 -13.41
N GLY A 136 28.14 -7.13 -14.56
CA GLY A 136 28.99 -8.32 -14.63
C GLY A 136 28.28 -9.66 -14.32
N ILE A 137 26.94 -9.68 -14.22
CA ILE A 137 26.13 -10.89 -14.02
C ILE A 137 25.32 -11.18 -15.30
N ASP A 138 25.31 -12.44 -15.74
CA ASP A 138 24.46 -12.86 -16.86
C ASP A 138 22.99 -12.81 -16.46
N VAL A 139 22.21 -11.99 -17.18
CA VAL A 139 20.75 -11.83 -16.96
C VAL A 139 20.00 -12.31 -18.18
N ILE A 140 19.04 -13.21 -17.98
CA ILE A 140 18.16 -13.72 -19.03
C ILE A 140 16.73 -13.26 -18.71
N LEU A 141 16.16 -12.43 -19.58
CA LEU A 141 14.80 -11.90 -19.46
C LEU A 141 13.81 -12.69 -20.31
N ASN A 142 12.51 -12.48 -20.10
CA ASN A 142 11.41 -13.13 -20.84
C ASN A 142 11.49 -14.67 -20.79
N VAL A 143 11.95 -15.22 -19.66
CA VAL A 143 12.05 -16.66 -19.42
C VAL A 143 11.35 -16.98 -18.11
N ASP A 144 10.35 -17.85 -18.21
CA ASP A 144 9.77 -18.51 -17.05
C ASP A 144 10.60 -19.76 -16.69
N TYR A 145 11.08 -19.78 -15.46
CA TYR A 145 11.88 -20.87 -14.91
C TYR A 145 11.06 -22.18 -14.82
N LEU A 146 9.78 -22.11 -14.47
CA LEU A 146 8.95 -23.29 -14.21
C LEU A 146 8.61 -24.07 -15.48
N ASN A 147 8.44 -23.37 -16.61
CA ASN A 147 8.24 -23.99 -17.93
C ASN A 147 9.34 -25.01 -18.30
N ASN A 148 10.56 -24.87 -17.77
CA ASN A 148 11.66 -25.81 -17.99
C ASN A 148 12.55 -25.98 -16.74
N LYS A 149 11.91 -26.20 -15.57
CA LYS A 149 12.58 -26.24 -14.27
C LYS A 149 13.80 -27.15 -14.21
N GLU A 150 13.71 -28.35 -14.79
CA GLU A 150 14.79 -29.33 -14.77
C GLU A 150 16.04 -28.85 -15.54
N LYS A 151 15.85 -28.32 -16.76
CA LYS A 151 16.92 -27.75 -17.59
C LYS A 151 17.65 -26.63 -16.86
N TRP A 152 16.92 -25.74 -16.20
CA TRP A 152 17.52 -24.62 -15.48
C TRP A 152 18.22 -25.08 -14.18
N SER A 153 17.61 -26.02 -13.45
CA SER A 153 18.20 -26.60 -12.24
C SER A 153 19.54 -27.28 -12.53
N GLN A 154 19.69 -27.92 -13.70
CA GLN A 154 20.95 -28.56 -14.10
C GLN A 154 22.07 -27.57 -14.46
N ARG A 155 21.76 -26.28 -14.70
CA ARG A 155 22.76 -25.25 -15.03
C ARG A 155 23.50 -24.68 -13.81
N ALA A 156 23.04 -24.96 -12.60
CA ALA A 156 23.61 -24.39 -11.38
C ALA A 156 23.69 -25.42 -10.26
N ASN A 157 24.67 -25.28 -9.37
CA ASN A 157 24.80 -26.14 -8.19
C ASN A 157 23.72 -25.86 -7.12
N ARG A 158 23.13 -24.65 -7.17
CA ARG A 158 22.13 -24.13 -6.24
C ARG A 158 21.16 -23.20 -6.98
N THR A 159 19.92 -23.20 -6.53
CA THR A 159 18.86 -22.32 -7.03
C THR A 159 18.34 -21.46 -5.88
N ILE A 160 18.29 -20.14 -6.10
CA ILE A 160 17.51 -19.22 -5.27
C ILE A 160 16.25 -18.93 -6.06
N TYR A 161 15.10 -19.31 -5.53
CA TYR A 161 13.80 -19.13 -6.17
C TYR A 161 13.00 -18.08 -5.41
N THR A 162 12.54 -17.04 -6.12
CA THR A 162 11.80 -15.90 -5.56
C THR A 162 10.40 -15.74 -6.17
N GLY A 163 9.96 -16.73 -6.95
CA GLY A 163 8.59 -16.77 -7.49
C GLY A 163 7.59 -17.36 -6.47
N ALA A 164 6.36 -17.59 -6.92
CA ALA A 164 5.30 -18.15 -6.08
C ALA A 164 5.62 -19.59 -5.66
N ILE A 165 5.53 -19.87 -4.34
CA ILE A 165 5.95 -21.15 -3.75
C ILE A 165 5.00 -22.30 -4.10
N ASP A 166 3.70 -22.03 -4.11
CA ASP A 166 2.66 -22.97 -4.51
C ASP A 166 2.83 -23.38 -5.98
N GLU A 167 3.11 -22.44 -6.87
CA GLU A 167 3.41 -22.70 -8.27
C GLU A 167 4.70 -23.53 -8.45
N TYR A 168 5.73 -23.29 -7.64
CA TYR A 168 6.98 -24.06 -7.68
C TYR A 168 6.77 -25.56 -7.44
N PHE A 169 5.78 -25.91 -6.61
CA PHE A 169 5.38 -27.29 -6.32
C PHE A 169 4.19 -27.77 -7.18
N GLY A 170 3.85 -27.04 -8.25
CA GLY A 170 2.78 -27.42 -9.18
C GLY A 170 1.40 -27.40 -8.54
N PHE A 171 1.17 -26.53 -7.56
CA PHE A 171 -0.08 -26.39 -6.80
C PHE A 171 -0.55 -27.70 -6.16
N CYS A 172 0.38 -28.59 -5.78
CA CYS A 172 0.05 -29.93 -5.31
C CYS A 172 -0.82 -29.98 -4.03
N LEU A 173 -0.84 -28.89 -3.26
CA LEU A 173 -1.70 -28.71 -2.07
C LEU A 173 -2.85 -27.71 -2.31
N GLY A 174 -2.91 -27.07 -3.48
CA GLY A 174 -3.81 -25.96 -3.80
C GLY A 174 -3.07 -24.68 -4.18
N LYS A 175 -3.84 -23.64 -4.53
CA LYS A 175 -3.34 -22.28 -4.83
C LYS A 175 -3.45 -21.39 -3.60
N LEU A 176 -2.41 -20.60 -3.31
CA LEU A 176 -2.46 -19.53 -2.32
C LEU A 176 -3.23 -18.34 -2.91
N ASP A 177 -4.07 -17.73 -2.10
CA ASP A 177 -4.91 -16.61 -2.50
C ASP A 177 -4.11 -15.30 -2.40
N TYR A 178 -4.18 -14.50 -3.48
CA TYR A 178 -3.58 -13.16 -3.54
C TYR A 178 -4.61 -12.11 -3.97
N ARG A 179 -4.37 -10.86 -3.58
CA ARG A 179 -4.95 -9.69 -4.25
C ARG A 179 -3.99 -9.22 -5.34
N SER A 180 -4.58 -8.74 -6.43
CA SER A 180 -3.88 -8.13 -7.53
C SER A 180 -4.24 -6.64 -7.65
N LEU A 181 -3.56 -5.94 -8.54
CA LEU A 181 -3.79 -4.54 -8.86
C LEU A 181 -3.80 -4.37 -10.37
N LYS A 182 -4.72 -3.54 -10.87
CA LYS A 182 -4.72 -3.07 -12.25
C LYS A 182 -4.34 -1.60 -12.28
N PHE A 183 -3.40 -1.26 -13.15
CA PHE A 183 -2.89 0.11 -13.28
C PHE A 183 -3.35 0.71 -14.60
N LYS A 184 -4.00 1.87 -14.55
CA LYS A 184 -4.33 2.66 -15.73
C LYS A 184 -3.53 3.95 -15.71
N SER A 185 -2.51 4.00 -16.57
CA SER A 185 -1.68 5.18 -16.74
C SER A 185 -2.19 6.07 -17.85
N GLU A 186 -2.20 7.38 -17.62
CA GLU A 186 -2.59 8.37 -18.61
C GLU A 186 -1.63 9.56 -18.62
N ARG A 187 -1.28 10.03 -19.82
CA ARG A 187 -0.52 11.26 -20.02
C ARG A 187 -1.49 12.42 -20.18
N ILE A 188 -1.38 13.42 -19.31
CA ILE A 188 -2.26 14.59 -19.29
C ILE A 188 -1.46 15.82 -19.71
N ALA A 189 -2.00 16.59 -20.65
CA ALA A 189 -1.36 17.80 -21.20
C ALA A 189 -1.47 19.02 -20.26
N ILE A 190 -1.23 18.81 -18.97
CA ILE A 190 -1.13 19.85 -17.93
C ILE A 190 0.13 19.60 -17.10
N LYS A 191 0.65 20.64 -16.46
CA LYS A 191 1.91 20.54 -15.70
C LYS A 191 1.77 19.74 -14.41
N ASP A 192 0.65 19.87 -13.72
CA ASP A 192 0.41 19.31 -12.41
C ASP A 192 -1.07 18.95 -12.29
N TYR A 193 -1.37 17.70 -11.93
CA TYR A 193 -2.73 17.19 -11.84
C TYR A 193 -3.30 17.29 -10.44
N GLN A 194 -2.53 16.92 -9.42
CA GLN A 194 -3.00 16.86 -8.02
C GLN A 194 -2.03 17.44 -6.99
N GLY A 195 -0.84 17.90 -7.39
CA GLY A 195 0.12 18.56 -6.50
C GLY A 195 0.71 17.67 -5.42
N ASN A 196 0.57 16.34 -5.53
CA ASN A 196 1.10 15.37 -4.58
C ASN A 196 1.39 14.03 -5.28
N ALA A 197 2.44 13.33 -4.87
CA ALA A 197 2.80 12.04 -5.45
C ALA A 197 1.70 10.99 -5.29
N VAL A 198 0.98 10.98 -4.15
CA VAL A 198 -0.04 9.96 -3.86
C VAL A 198 -1.26 10.59 -3.19
N VAL A 199 -2.43 10.43 -3.83
CA VAL A 199 -3.72 10.77 -3.24
C VAL A 199 -4.59 9.53 -3.20
N ASN A 200 -4.93 9.08 -1.99
CA ASN A 200 -5.82 7.96 -1.72
C ASN A 200 -7.28 8.44 -1.79
N TYR A 201 -8.17 7.65 -2.37
CA TYR A 201 -9.59 7.93 -2.44
C TYR A 201 -10.31 6.93 -1.54
N THR A 202 -10.90 7.40 -0.44
CA THR A 202 -11.35 6.50 0.64
C THR A 202 -12.83 6.13 0.55
N GLU A 203 -13.57 6.73 -0.39
CA GLU A 203 -14.97 6.39 -0.66
C GLU A 203 -15.10 5.08 -1.42
N SER A 204 -16.05 4.22 -1.01
CA SER A 204 -16.34 2.95 -1.67
C SER A 204 -16.92 3.11 -3.08
N SER A 205 -17.57 4.24 -3.37
CA SER A 205 -18.13 4.57 -4.69
C SER A 205 -17.07 4.92 -5.75
N VAL A 206 -15.85 5.25 -5.34
CA VAL A 206 -14.75 5.57 -6.26
C VAL A 206 -14.00 4.27 -6.61
N PRO A 207 -13.95 3.85 -7.89
CA PRO A 207 -13.51 2.50 -8.26
C PRO A 207 -12.00 2.24 -8.07
N TYR A 208 -11.17 3.28 -8.04
CA TYR A 208 -9.74 3.19 -7.77
C TYR A 208 -9.42 3.50 -6.30
N THR A 209 -8.32 2.94 -5.79
CA THR A 209 -7.82 3.17 -4.42
C THR A 209 -7.02 4.45 -4.33
N ARG A 210 -6.19 4.75 -5.33
CA ARG A 210 -5.34 5.95 -5.35
C ARG A 210 -5.03 6.43 -6.77
N ILE A 211 -4.63 7.69 -6.84
CA ILE A 211 -3.96 8.28 -8.00
C ILE A 211 -2.51 8.58 -7.62
N ILE A 212 -1.60 8.09 -8.45
CA ILE A 212 -0.16 8.35 -8.35
C ILE A 212 0.21 9.36 -9.42
N GLU A 213 0.81 10.48 -9.06
CA GLU A 213 1.36 11.46 -9.99
C GLU A 213 2.89 11.43 -9.93
N HIS A 214 3.50 10.71 -10.88
CA HIS A 214 4.88 10.23 -10.80
C HIS A 214 5.93 11.32 -10.69
N LYS A 215 5.66 12.49 -11.28
CA LYS A 215 6.66 13.57 -11.33
C LYS A 215 7.04 14.13 -9.96
N HIS A 216 6.16 13.99 -8.96
CA HIS A 216 6.37 14.48 -7.61
C HIS A 216 7.34 13.62 -6.78
N PHE A 217 7.74 12.44 -7.26
CA PHE A 217 8.76 11.61 -6.59
C PHE A 217 10.19 12.13 -6.79
N ASP A 218 10.47 12.84 -7.88
CA ASP A 218 11.82 13.31 -8.25
C ASP A 218 11.81 14.71 -8.90
N ASP A 219 10.82 15.54 -8.54
CA ASP A 219 10.62 16.95 -9.00
C ASP A 219 10.86 17.18 -10.51
N ASN A 220 10.30 16.29 -11.35
CA ASN A 220 10.49 16.35 -12.79
C ASN A 220 9.75 17.54 -13.43
N LYS A 221 10.49 18.44 -14.10
CA LYS A 221 9.93 19.66 -14.73
C LYS A 221 9.52 19.43 -16.18
N THR A 222 8.30 18.92 -16.35
CA THR A 222 7.68 18.67 -17.65
C THR A 222 6.44 19.53 -17.88
N ALA A 223 6.13 19.84 -19.16
CA ALA A 223 4.90 20.55 -19.55
C ALA A 223 3.62 19.70 -19.47
N PHE A 224 3.79 18.39 -19.29
CA PHE A 224 2.73 17.39 -19.11
C PHE A 224 2.97 16.63 -17.80
N THR A 225 2.00 15.84 -17.38
CA THR A 225 2.14 14.92 -16.26
C THR A 225 1.66 13.52 -16.64
N ILE A 226 2.16 12.51 -15.95
CA ILE A 226 1.70 11.12 -16.07
C ILE A 226 1.08 10.77 -14.73
N ILE A 227 -0.16 10.34 -14.76
CA ILE A 227 -0.83 9.81 -13.58
C ILE A 227 -1.17 8.34 -13.79
N THR A 228 -1.21 7.59 -12.70
CA THR A 228 -1.67 6.20 -12.68
C THR A 228 -2.79 6.07 -11.68
N LYS A 229 -3.93 5.56 -12.13
CA LYS A 229 -5.03 5.09 -11.27
C LYS A 229 -4.80 3.62 -10.94
N GLU A 230 -4.82 3.30 -9.65
CA GLU A 230 -4.69 1.93 -9.14
C GLU A 230 -6.07 1.37 -8.80
N TYR A 231 -6.41 0.21 -9.38
CA TYR A 231 -7.68 -0.47 -9.17
C TYR A 231 -7.42 -1.79 -8.44
N PRO A 232 -8.12 -2.07 -7.34
CA PRO A 232 -8.03 -3.35 -6.67
C PRO A 232 -8.61 -4.45 -7.57
N ALA A 233 -7.94 -5.59 -7.61
CA ALA A 233 -8.38 -6.77 -8.35
C ALA A 233 -8.19 -8.03 -7.50
N SER A 234 -8.97 -9.06 -7.79
CA SER A 234 -8.61 -10.41 -7.36
C SER A 234 -7.45 -10.89 -8.23
N ALA A 235 -6.51 -11.63 -7.66
CA ALA A 235 -5.53 -12.34 -8.48
C ALA A 235 -6.24 -13.48 -9.23
N ASP A 236 -5.94 -13.59 -10.51
CA ASP A 236 -6.35 -14.67 -11.40
C ASP A 236 -5.15 -15.04 -12.29
N GLU A 237 -5.32 -15.98 -13.21
CA GLU A 237 -4.23 -16.44 -14.09
C GLU A 237 -3.72 -15.35 -15.04
N ASP A 238 -4.47 -14.25 -15.21
CA ASP A 238 -4.15 -13.16 -16.12
C ASP A 238 -3.50 -11.95 -15.42
N ASN A 239 -3.37 -11.95 -14.09
CA ASN A 239 -2.91 -10.78 -13.33
C ASN A 239 -1.90 -11.13 -12.23
N GLU A 240 -0.89 -10.26 -12.09
CA GLU A 240 0.21 -10.44 -11.13
C GLU A 240 -0.26 -10.49 -9.67
N PRO A 241 0.25 -11.42 -8.84
CA PRO A 241 -0.01 -11.43 -7.41
C PRO A 241 0.77 -10.30 -6.71
N TYR A 242 0.05 -9.41 -6.02
CA TYR A 242 0.66 -8.27 -5.30
C TYR A 242 0.63 -8.42 -3.78
N TYR A 243 -0.51 -8.81 -3.21
CA TYR A 243 -0.68 -8.91 -1.75
C TYR A 243 -1.16 -10.30 -1.35
N PRO A 244 -0.42 -11.04 -0.51
CA PRO A 244 -0.89 -12.33 0.00
C PRO A 244 -2.10 -12.14 0.92
N ILE A 245 -3.07 -13.04 0.83
CA ILE A 245 -4.21 -13.11 1.75
C ILE A 245 -3.84 -14.05 2.89
N ASN A 246 -3.56 -13.50 4.07
CA ASN A 246 -3.08 -14.26 5.23
C ASN A 246 -4.22 -14.67 6.17
N ASP A 247 -5.29 -15.27 5.64
CA ASP A 247 -6.37 -15.86 6.45
C ASP A 247 -6.01 -17.28 6.91
N ASP A 248 -6.81 -17.87 7.82
CA ASP A 248 -6.54 -19.19 8.40
C ASP A 248 -6.38 -20.28 7.35
N LYS A 249 -7.18 -20.24 6.28
CA LYS A 249 -7.12 -21.20 5.16
C LYS A 249 -5.77 -21.10 4.45
N ASN A 250 -5.32 -19.90 4.09
CA ASN A 250 -4.07 -19.68 3.37
C ASN A 250 -2.85 -19.95 4.24
N MET A 251 -2.92 -19.59 5.53
CA MET A 251 -1.84 -19.87 6.47
C MET A 251 -1.71 -21.36 6.78
N GLU A 252 -2.79 -22.14 6.74
CA GLU A 252 -2.71 -23.59 6.87
C GLU A 252 -2.16 -24.26 5.60
N LEU A 253 -2.50 -23.74 4.42
CA LEU A 253 -1.93 -24.19 3.14
C LEU A 253 -0.43 -23.88 3.01
N PHE A 254 0.04 -22.77 3.59
CA PHE A 254 1.41 -22.30 3.47
C PHE A 254 2.42 -23.07 4.35
N LYS A 255 1.98 -23.65 5.47
CA LYS A 255 2.84 -24.36 6.44
C LYS A 255 3.34 -25.69 5.87
#